data_AF-A0A2N5D8C8-F1
#
_entry.id   AF-A0A2N5D8C8-F1
#
_cell.length_a   1.000
_cell.length_b   1.000
_cell.length_c   1.000
_cell.angle_alpha   90.00
_cell.angle_beta   90.00
_cell.angle_gamma   90.00
#
_symmetry.space_group_name_H-M   'P 1'
#
loop_
_entity.id
_entity.type
_entity.pdbx_description
1 polymer ?
#
loop_
_entity_poly.entity_id
_entity_poly.type
_entity_poly.pdbx_seq_one_letter_code
_entity_poly.pdbx_strand_id
1 'polypeptide(L)'
;MDRIASARRLRRTQTFAETKLWEILRNGRLDGSKFRRQMPIDRYFADFACRKARLIVELDGAAHRETADYDARRTEVLEHHGFMVIRFDNEQVLMDPGGVAEAIQAALRLTV
;
A
#
# COMPACT_ATOMS: atom_id res chain seq x y z
N MET A 1 -11.50 23.23 -16.01
CA MET A 1 -10.84 22.66 -14.82
C MET A 1 -9.36 22.45 -15.14
N ASP A 2 -8.47 23.19 -14.48
CA ASP A 2 -7.03 23.15 -14.73
C ASP A 2 -6.44 21.80 -14.30
N ARG A 3 -5.97 21.02 -15.29
CA ARG A 3 -5.42 19.67 -15.09
C ARG A 3 -4.15 19.69 -14.23
N ILE A 4 -3.42 20.81 -14.21
CA ILE A 4 -2.17 20.96 -13.44
C ILE A 4 -2.46 21.11 -11.94
N ALA A 5 -3.50 21.87 -11.57
CA ALA A 5 -3.92 22.04 -10.18
C ALA A 5 -4.46 20.73 -9.58
N SER A 6 -5.22 19.95 -10.35
CA SER A 6 -5.68 18.62 -9.94
C SER A 6 -4.52 17.65 -9.78
N ALA A 7 -3.56 17.61 -10.72
CA ALA A 7 -2.37 16.76 -10.60
C ALA A 7 -1.49 17.13 -9.39
N ARG A 8 -1.34 18.42 -9.07
CA ARG A 8 -0.62 18.88 -7.88
C ARG A 8 -1.31 18.48 -6.57
N ARG A 9 -2.64 18.57 -6.51
CA ARG A 9 -3.43 18.14 -5.35
C ARG A 9 -3.31 16.62 -5.16
N LEU A 10 -3.47 15.84 -6.23
CA LEU A 10 -3.36 14.38 -6.19
C LEU A 10 -1.98 13.91 -5.69
N ARG A 11 -0.88 14.51 -6.17
CA ARG A 11 0.47 14.18 -5.68
C ARG A 11 0.66 14.51 -4.19
N ARG A 12 0.16 15.66 -3.73
CA ARG A 12 0.25 16.04 -2.31
C ARG A 12 -0.54 15.07 -1.43
N THR A 13 -1.76 14.72 -1.85
CA THR A 13 -2.60 13.77 -1.11
C THR A 13 -1.94 12.39 -1.02
N GLN A 14 -1.34 11.89 -2.10
CA GLN A 14 -0.63 10.60 -2.12
C GLN A 14 0.55 10.59 -1.14
N THR A 15 1.43 11.59 -1.17
CA THR A 15 2.57 11.66 -0.24
C THR A 15 2.12 11.77 1.23
N PHE A 16 1.03 12.48 1.51
CA PHE A 16 0.48 12.54 2.87
C PHE A 16 -0.08 11.19 3.32
N ALA A 17 -0.82 10.48 2.46
CA ALA A 17 -1.31 9.14 2.75
C ALA A 17 -0.15 8.15 2.95
N GLU A 18 0.87 8.16 2.09
CA GLU A 18 2.09 7.34 2.25
C GLU A 18 2.80 7.62 3.57
N THR A 19 2.95 8.89 3.92
CA THR A 19 3.57 9.30 5.19
C THR A 19 2.74 8.79 6.36
N LYS A 20 1.41 8.93 6.29
CA LYS A 20 0.52 8.52 7.36
C LYS A 20 0.50 7.01 7.54
N LEU A 21 0.44 6.26 6.43
CA LEU A 21 0.54 4.80 6.44
C LEU A 21 1.89 4.35 6.99
N TRP A 22 2.97 5.04 6.66
CA TRP A 22 4.28 4.73 7.24
C TRP A 22 4.33 4.92 8.75
N GLU A 23 3.66 5.94 9.31
CA GLU A 23 3.55 6.13 10.76
C GLU A 23 2.86 4.95 11.46
N ILE A 24 1.84 4.37 10.81
CA ILE A 24 1.12 3.18 11.28
C ILE A 24 2.04 1.95 11.27
N LEU A 25 2.77 1.75 10.17
CA LEU A 25 3.51 0.50 9.90
C LEU A 25 4.91 0.43 10.52
N ARG A 26 5.58 1.58 10.69
CA ARG A 26 7.00 1.61 11.08
C ARG A 26 7.26 0.99 12.44
N ASN A 27 8.52 0.62 12.68
CA ASN A 27 9.03 0.15 13.97
C ASN A 27 8.36 -1.13 14.53
N GLY A 28 7.50 -1.82 13.78
CA GLY A 28 6.80 -3.01 14.29
C GLY A 28 5.62 -2.68 15.20
N ARG A 29 4.96 -1.53 14.97
CA ARG A 29 3.79 -1.09 15.75
C ARG A 29 2.58 -2.01 15.60
N LEU A 30 2.49 -2.74 14.48
CA LEU A 30 1.45 -3.75 14.25
C LEU A 30 2.00 -5.13 14.59
N ASP A 31 1.78 -5.57 15.82
CA ASP A 31 2.10 -6.92 16.32
C ASP A 31 3.57 -7.33 16.11
N GLY A 32 4.50 -6.37 16.16
CA GLY A 32 5.93 -6.61 15.92
C GLY A 32 6.33 -6.76 14.45
N SER A 33 5.37 -6.69 13.52
CA SER A 33 5.56 -6.92 12.09
C SER A 33 6.41 -5.84 11.43
N LYS A 34 7.51 -6.25 10.79
CA LYS A 34 8.46 -5.30 10.19
C LYS A 34 8.13 -5.07 8.72
N PHE A 35 7.62 -3.87 8.43
CA PHE A 35 7.39 -3.39 7.08
C PHE A 35 8.61 -2.63 6.53
N ARG A 36 8.84 -2.77 5.23
CA ARG A 36 9.78 -1.97 4.44
C ARG A 36 9.01 -1.14 3.42
N ARG A 37 9.45 0.09 3.18
CA ARG A 37 8.92 0.96 2.13
C ARG A 37 9.55 0.65 0.78
N GLN A 38 8.79 0.82 -0.29
CA GLN A 38 9.25 0.74 -1.69
C GLN A 38 10.10 -0.51 -1.92
N MET A 39 9.60 -1.66 -1.46
CA MET A 39 10.35 -2.91 -1.50
C MET A 39 10.34 -3.48 -2.92
N PRO A 40 11.51 -3.75 -3.53
CA PRO A 40 11.56 -4.42 -4.83
C PRO A 40 11.13 -5.89 -4.69
N ILE A 41 10.25 -6.32 -5.59
CA ILE A 41 9.76 -7.68 -5.75
C ILE A 41 9.70 -7.96 -7.25
N ASP A 42 10.64 -8.79 -7.72
CA ASP A 42 10.91 -8.97 -9.16
C ASP A 42 11.09 -7.61 -9.86
N ARG A 43 10.29 -7.32 -10.89
CA ARG A 43 10.31 -6.06 -11.64
C ARG A 43 9.46 -4.94 -11.04
N TYR A 44 8.77 -5.20 -9.93
CA TYR A 44 7.83 -4.26 -9.32
C TYR A 44 8.33 -3.73 -7.98
N PHE A 45 7.83 -2.57 -7.58
CA PHE A 45 8.03 -2.01 -6.26
C PHE A 45 6.70 -1.98 -5.51
N ALA A 46 6.67 -2.57 -4.32
CA ALA A 46 5.54 -2.50 -3.40
C ALA A 46 5.71 -1.29 -2.48
N ASP A 47 4.66 -0.49 -2.27
CA ASP A 47 4.71 0.70 -1.40
C ASP A 47 5.17 0.33 0.00
N PHE A 48 4.57 -0.72 0.57
CA PHE A 48 4.96 -1.31 1.85
C PHE A 48 4.89 -2.83 1.79
N ALA A 49 5.89 -3.51 2.34
CA ALA A 49 5.88 -4.97 2.41
C ALA A 49 6.42 -5.50 3.74
N CYS A 50 5.71 -6.46 4.33
CA CYS A 50 6.21 -7.30 5.42
C CYS A 50 6.66 -8.65 4.85
N ARG A 51 7.98 -8.89 4.82
CA ARG A 51 8.54 -10.14 4.25
C ARG A 51 8.15 -11.37 5.03
N LYS A 52 8.14 -11.29 6.37
CA LYS A 52 7.84 -12.43 7.25
C LYS A 52 6.40 -12.90 7.06
N ALA A 53 5.47 -11.95 7.06
CA ALA A 53 4.05 -12.22 6.89
C ALA A 53 3.64 -12.32 5.42
N ARG A 54 4.57 -12.12 4.47
CA ARG A 54 4.26 -12.12 3.04
C ARG A 54 3.05 -11.24 2.70
N LEU A 55 3.00 -10.05 3.29
CA LEU A 55 1.93 -9.07 3.11
C LEU A 55 2.47 -7.82 2.43
N ILE A 56 1.79 -7.37 1.38
CA ILE A 56 1.99 -6.10 0.70
C ILE A 56 0.80 -5.20 1.02
N VAL A 57 1.10 -3.93 1.36
CA VAL A 57 0.09 -2.88 1.52
C VAL A 57 0.40 -1.79 0.49
N GLU A 58 -0.58 -1.47 -0.34
CA GLU A 58 -0.45 -0.45 -1.40
C GLU A 58 -1.43 0.69 -1.18
N LEU A 59 -1.04 1.86 -1.67
CA LEU A 59 -1.93 3.02 -1.75
C LEU A 59 -2.42 3.17 -3.17
N ASP A 60 -3.73 3.04 -3.35
CA ASP A 60 -4.35 3.34 -4.63
C ASP A 60 -4.44 4.87 -4.77
N GLY A 61 -3.48 5.43 -5.49
CA GLY A 61 -3.53 6.82 -5.90
C GLY A 61 -4.40 6.94 -7.15
N ALA A 62 -5.18 8.01 -7.27
CA ALA A 62 -5.96 8.32 -8.49
C ALA A 62 -5.12 8.43 -9.80
N ALA A 63 -3.78 8.30 -9.70
CA ALA A 63 -2.83 8.25 -10.79
C ALA A 63 -2.42 6.82 -11.21
N HIS A 64 -2.79 5.77 -10.46
CA HIS A 64 -2.58 4.36 -10.82
C HIS A 64 -3.69 3.80 -11.72
N ARG A 65 -4.23 4.63 -12.63
CA ARG A 65 -4.89 4.09 -13.84
C ARG A 65 -3.82 3.62 -14.82
N GLU A 66 -2.99 2.68 -14.37
CA GLU A 66 -2.37 1.77 -15.30
C GLU A 66 -3.49 0.96 -15.97
N THR A 67 -3.29 0.51 -17.20
CA THR A 67 -4.31 -0.30 -17.89
C THR A 67 -4.67 -1.51 -17.01
N ALA A 68 -5.94 -1.92 -16.96
CA ALA A 68 -6.39 -3.04 -16.13
C ALA A 68 -5.49 -4.29 -16.28
N ASP A 69 -5.00 -4.54 -17.49
CA ASP A 69 -4.08 -5.65 -17.80
C ASP A 69 -2.72 -5.54 -17.10
N TYR A 70 -2.21 -4.33 -16.91
CA TYR A 70 -0.93 -4.09 -16.23
C TYR A 70 -1.08 -4.34 -14.72
N ASP A 71 -2.16 -3.84 -14.12
CA ASP A 71 -2.44 -4.05 -12.69
C ASP A 71 -2.73 -5.52 -12.38
N ALA A 72 -3.48 -6.21 -13.25
CA ALA A 72 -3.72 -7.65 -13.14
C ALA A 72 -2.40 -8.44 -13.19
N ARG A 73 -1.53 -8.15 -14.17
CA ARG A 73 -0.24 -8.84 -14.30
C ARG A 73 0.73 -8.50 -13.18
N ARG A 74 0.65 -7.29 -12.63
CA ARG A 74 1.44 -6.89 -11.45
C ARG A 74 0.99 -7.67 -10.22
N THR A 75 -0.31 -7.71 -9.97
CA THR A 75 -0.89 -8.47 -8.85
C THR A 75 -0.53 -9.94 -8.95
N GLU A 76 -0.70 -10.56 -10.12
CA GLU A 76 -0.35 -11.96 -10.37
C GLU A 76 1.13 -12.25 -10.08
N VAL A 77 2.05 -11.37 -10.49
CA VAL A 77 3.48 -11.57 -10.18
C VAL A 77 3.75 -11.47 -8.69
N LEU A 78 3.16 -10.50 -7.99
CA LEU A 78 3.34 -10.35 -6.55
C LEU A 78 2.76 -11.55 -5.78
N GLU A 79 1.62 -12.08 -6.23
CA GLU A 79 0.99 -13.28 -5.67
C GLU A 79 1.75 -14.57 -6.01
N HIS A 80 2.33 -14.69 -7.21
CA HIS A 80 3.28 -15.75 -7.54
C HIS A 80 4.54 -15.68 -6.67
N HIS A 81 4.96 -14.45 -6.42
CA HIS A 81 5.73 -13.95 -5.28
C HIS A 81 5.26 -14.39 -3.91
N GLY A 82 4.20 -15.18 -3.75
CA GLY A 82 3.64 -15.66 -2.49
C GLY A 82 3.22 -14.55 -1.53
N PHE A 83 3.00 -13.33 -2.02
CA PHE A 83 2.52 -12.22 -1.22
C PHE A 83 1.01 -12.08 -1.34
N MET A 84 0.33 -11.83 -0.22
CA MET A 84 -1.01 -11.26 -0.22
C MET A 84 -0.90 -9.75 -0.43
N VAL A 85 -1.73 -9.18 -1.29
CA VAL A 85 -1.77 -7.74 -1.58
C VAL A 85 -3.08 -7.15 -1.06
N ILE A 86 -3.00 -6.12 -0.22
CA ILE A 86 -4.16 -5.31 0.19
C ILE A 86 -3.93 -3.86 -0.21
N ARG A 87 -4.99 -3.18 -0.64
CA ARG A 87 -4.93 -1.80 -1.15
C ARG A 87 -5.86 -0.90 -0.37
N PHE A 88 -5.43 0.33 -0.16
CA PHE A 88 -6.24 1.38 0.46
C PHE A 88 -6.23 2.63 -0.41
N ASP A 89 -7.38 3.28 -0.54
CA ASP A 89 -7.44 4.62 -1.10
C ASP A 89 -6.77 5.62 -0.16
N ASN A 90 -6.18 6.67 -0.74
CA ASN A 90 -5.56 7.74 0.05
C ASN A 90 -6.52 8.36 1.07
N GLU A 91 -7.81 8.48 0.73
CA GLU A 91 -8.83 9.03 1.62
C GLU A 91 -9.06 8.13 2.84
N GLN A 92 -9.09 6.81 2.66
CA GLN A 92 -9.25 5.85 3.77
C GLN A 92 -8.10 6.01 4.79
N VAL A 93 -6.87 6.10 4.31
CA VAL A 93 -5.69 6.26 5.18
C VAL A 93 -5.66 7.58 5.93
N LEU A 94 -6.14 8.66 5.30
CA LEU A 94 -6.15 9.98 5.91
C LEU A 94 -7.32 10.18 6.88
N MET A 95 -8.50 9.63 6.55
CA MET A 95 -9.74 9.84 7.30
C MET A 95 -9.94 8.81 8.42
N ASP A 96 -9.50 7.57 8.21
CA ASP A 96 -9.62 6.50 9.20
C ASP A 96 -8.32 5.65 9.29
N PRO A 97 -7.24 6.24 9.83
CA PRO A 97 -6.00 5.50 10.04
C PRO A 97 -6.14 4.35 11.04
N GLY A 98 -7.15 4.39 11.93
CA GLY A 98 -7.44 3.34 12.90
C GLY A 98 -7.99 2.09 12.22
N GLY A 99 -9.05 2.22 11.43
CA GLY A 99 -9.62 1.12 10.66
C GLY A 99 -8.63 0.52 9.66
N VAL A 100 -7.76 1.34 9.06
CA VAL A 100 -6.66 0.87 8.20
C VAL A 100 -5.67 0.01 8.99
N ALA A 101 -5.28 0.44 10.20
CA ALA A 101 -4.39 -0.35 11.05
C ALA A 101 -5.02 -1.70 11.44
N GLU A 102 -6.31 -1.70 11.81
CA GLU A 102 -7.06 -2.92 12.15
C GLU A 102 -7.16 -3.89 10.97
N ALA A 103 -7.46 -3.38 9.76
CA ALA A 103 -7.51 -4.18 8.54
C ALA A 103 -6.15 -4.83 8.25
N ILE A 104 -5.05 -4.08 8.40
CA ILE A 104 -3.70 -4.61 8.21
C ILE A 104 -3.36 -5.67 9.28
N GLN A 105 -3.75 -5.45 10.54
CA GLN A 105 -3.57 -6.45 11.60
C GLN A 105 -4.37 -7.73 11.34
N ALA A 106 -5.62 -7.60 10.87
CA ALA A 106 -6.44 -8.74 10.48
C ALA A 106 -5.76 -9.53 9.36
N ALA A 107 -5.27 -8.84 8.32
CA ALA A 107 -4.51 -9.43 7.23
C ALA A 107 -3.25 -10.17 7.72
N LEU A 108 -2.47 -9.57 8.61
CA LEU A 108 -1.28 -10.19 9.20
C LEU A 108 -1.57 -11.50 9.96
N ARG A 109 -2.78 -11.65 10.52
CA ARG A 109 -3.19 -12.87 11.24
C ARG A 109 -3.61 -14.01 10.32
N LEU A 110 -3.99 -13.70 9.08
CA LEU A 110 -4.34 -14.70 8.06
C LEU A 110 -3.10 -15.29 7.39
N THR A 111 -1.97 -14.59 7.48
CA THR A 111 -0.68 -15.02 6.95
C THR A 111 0.14 -15.68 8.05
N VAL A 112 -0.02 -17.00 8.22
CA VAL A 112 0.73 -17.82 9.19
C VAL A 112 1.77 -18.68 8.51
#